data_AF-A0A9W6P6M4-F1
#
_entry.id   AF-A0A9W6P6M4-F1
#
_cell.length_a   1.000
_cell.length_b   1.000
_cell.length_c   1.000
_cell.angle_alpha   90.00
_cell.angle_beta   90.00
_cell.angle_gamma   90.00
#
_symmetry.space_group_name_H-M   'P 1'
#
loop_
_entity.id
_entity.type
_entity.pdbx_description
1 polymer ?
#
loop_
_entity_poly.entity_id
_entity_poly.type
_entity_poly.pdbx_seq_one_letter_code
_entity_poly.pdbx_strand_id
1 'polypeptide(L)' 'MSGKPTVYVYELDPATAAYALTGIHHDRLTLTVPFAVDVDLTAIDRL' A
#
# COMPACT_ATOMS: atom_id res chain seq x y z
N MET A 1 -10.35 -17.83 9.56
CA MET A 1 -10.56 -16.83 8.50
C MET A 1 -9.19 -16.25 8.21
N SER A 2 -8.53 -16.69 7.13
CA SER A 2 -7.22 -16.12 6.77
C SER A 2 -7.43 -14.64 6.48
N GLY A 3 -6.72 -13.77 7.19
CA GLY A 3 -6.80 -12.32 6.95
C GLY A 3 -6.25 -12.03 5.57
N LYS A 4 -7.03 -11.35 4.72
CA LYS A 4 -6.55 -10.92 3.40
C LYS A 4 -5.37 -9.96 3.57
N PRO A 5 -4.35 -10.01 2.68
CA PRO A 5 -3.26 -9.05 2.71
C PRO A 5 -3.79 -7.60 2.68
N THR A 6 -3.22 -6.74 3.52
CA THR A 6 -3.58 -5.31 3.59
C THR A 6 -2.31 -4.49 3.58
N VAL A 7 -2.23 -3.52 2.67
CA VAL A 7 -1.10 -2.59 2.56
C VAL A 7 -1.55 -1.19 2.93
N TYR A 8 -0.79 -0.53 3.80
CA TYR A 8 -0.96 0.87 4.17
C TYR A 8 0.17 1.67 3.55
N VAL A 9 -0.18 2.74 2.83
CA VAL A 9 0.79 3.65 2.21
C VAL A 9 0.82 4.93 3.02
N TYR A 10 2.03 5.34 3.38
CA TYR A 10 2.27 6.59 4.07
C TYR A 10 3.30 7.41 3.31
N GLU A 11 3.07 8.73 3.27
CA GLU A 11 4.04 9.69 2.75
C GLU A 11 4.58 10.54 3.89
N LEU A 12 5.88 10.89 3.81
CA LEU A 12 6.48 11.82 4.76
C LEU A 12 6.01 13.24 4.43
N ASP A 13 5.23 13.83 5.31
CA ASP A 13 4.82 15.24 5.22
C ASP A 13 5.99 16.14 5.66
N PRO A 14 6.56 16.96 4.77
CA PRO A 14 7.68 17.84 5.12
C PRO A 14 7.33 18.90 6.16
N ALA A 15 6.05 19.29 6.29
CA ALA A 15 5.63 20.33 7.23
C ALA A 15 5.60 19.84 8.68
N THR A 16 5.26 18.57 8.87
CA THR A 16 5.13 17.95 10.20
C THR A 16 6.26 16.99 10.53
N ALA A 17 7.11 16.65 9.55
CA ALA A 17 8.14 15.62 9.64
C ALA A 17 7.58 14.26 10.12
N ALA A 18 6.32 13.98 9.79
CA ALA A 18 5.60 12.78 10.18
C ALA A 18 5.06 12.04 8.95
N TYR A 19 4.86 10.73 9.11
CA TYR A 19 4.23 9.90 8.08
C TYR A 19 2.71 10.03 8.15
N ALA A 20 2.11 10.53 7.07
CA ALA A 20 0.67 10.66 6.93
C ALA A 20 0.11 9.54 6.05
N LEU A 21 -1.02 8.95 6.46
CA LEU A 21 -1.68 7.89 5.68
C LEU A 21 -2.22 8.45 4.37
N THR A 22 -1.84 7.84 3.25
CA THR A 22 -2.30 8.24 1.91
C THR A 22 -3.13 7.17 1.22
N GLY A 23 -3.06 5.90 1.66
CA GLY A 23 -3.88 4.83 1.09
C GLY A 23 -3.91 3.54 1.90
N ILE A 24 -5.00 2.77 1.76
CA ILE A 24 -5.17 1.42 2.29
C ILE A 24 -5.65 0.51 1.15
N HIS A 25 -4.92 -0.57 0.87
CA HIS A 25 -5.14 -1.46 -0.27
C HIS A 25 -5.33 -2.90 0.19
N HIS A 26 -6.36 -3.57 -0.33
CA HIS A 26 -6.71 -4.96 0.05
C HIS A 26 -6.59 -5.97 -1.10
N ASP A 27 -6.74 -5.53 -2.36
CA ASP A 27 -6.69 -6.42 -3.53
C ASP A 27 -5.53 -6.08 -4.47
N ARG A 28 -5.28 -4.78 -4.71
CA ARG A 28 -4.19 -4.31 -5.57
C ARG A 28 -3.58 -3.03 -5.02
N LEU A 29 -2.26 -2.98 -5.02
CA LEU A 29 -1.49 -1.76 -4.78
C LEU A 29 -1.09 -1.19 -6.14
N THR A 30 -1.45 0.07 -6.40
CA THR A 30 -0.98 0.81 -7.58
C THR A 30 -0.52 2.19 -7.14
N LEU A 31 0.76 2.48 -7.32
CA LEU A 31 1.38 3.78 -7.05
C LEU A 31 2.12 4.25 -8.30
N THR A 32 2.14 5.55 -8.54
CA THR A 32 2.94 6.17 -9.61
C THR A 32 4.12 6.97 -9.07
N VAL A 33 4.13 7.23 -7.76
CA VAL A 33 5.15 8.01 -7.06
C VAL A 33 5.59 7.31 -5.77
N PRO A 34 6.84 7.50 -5.32
CA PRO A 34 7.93 8.18 -6.05
C PRO A 34 8.41 7.41 -7.30
N PHE A 35 7.92 6.19 -7.48
CA PHE A 35 8.09 5.38 -8.69
C PHE A 35 6.85 4.51 -8.92
N ALA A 36 6.73 3.94 -10.11
CA ALA A 36 5.63 3.06 -10.43
C ALA A 36 5.72 1.74 -9.64
N VAL A 37 4.66 1.38 -8.93
CA VAL A 37 4.49 0.10 -8.23
C VAL A 37 3.12 -0.45 -8.58
N ASP A 38 3.08 -1.72 -8.96
CA ASP A 38 1.84 -2.43 -9.27
C ASP A 38 1.91 -3.86 -8.75
N VAL A 39 1.12 -4.17 -7.72
CA VAL A 39 1.15 -5.47 -7.02
C VAL A 39 -0.27 -5.99 -6.85
N ASP A 40 -0.53 -7.19 -7.37
CA ASP A 40 -1.75 -7.97 -7.08
C ASP A 40 -1.59 -8.66 -5.73
N LEU A 41 -2.32 -8.18 -4.71
CA LEU A 41 -2.29 -8.71 -3.36
C LEU A 41 -3.08 -10.02 -3.24
N THR A 42 -3.99 -10.31 -4.18
CA THR A 42 -4.75 -11.57 -4.19
C THR A 42 -3.90 -12.77 -4.61
N ALA A 43 -2.74 -12.52 -5.23
CA ALA A 43 -1.81 -13.56 -5.62
C ALA A 43 -1.19 -14.30 -4.40
N ILE A 44 -1.13 -13.66 -3.23
CA ILE A 44 -0.57 -14.25 -2.01
C ILE A 44 -1.39 -15.44 -1.53
N ASP A 45 -2.72 -15.42 -1.74
CA ASP A 45 -3.60 -16.53 -1.39
C ASP A 45 -3.42 -17.77 -2.31
N ARG A 46 -2.56 -17.67 -3.34
CA ARG A 46 -2.29 -18.72 -4.33
C ARG A 46 -0.89 -19.34 -4.23
N LEU A 47 -0.08 -18.93 -3.25
CA LEU A 47 1.26 -19.49 -2.95
C LEU A 47 1.16 -20.64 -1.95
#